data_AF-A0A6N7LCU3-F1
#
_entry.id   AF-A0A6N7LCU3-F1
#
_cell.length_a   1.000
_cell.length_b   1.000
_cell.length_c   1.000
_cell.angle_alpha   90.00
_cell.angle_beta   90.00
_cell.angle_gamma   90.00
#
_symmetry.space_group_name_H-M   'P 1'
#
loop_
_entity.id
_entity.type
_entity.pdbx_description
1 polymer ?
#
loop_
_entity_poly.entity_id
_entity_poly.type
_entity_poly.pdbx_seq_one_letter_code
_entity_poly.pdbx_strand_id
1 'polypeptide(L)'
;MHRKLAAILVGDFVASTSAMELDEEQTIARVVYCMSLIGEVVASFGGRVFNTAGDAILAEFSSPVNALRAAMEARLAIGSVPRTCTHDMRFGLHLADVAVVGDDLRGDGVNIASRIEASAEPGEIEVSEALYDQVRRVSPCAFEAIGERHLKGVSEPVKIYRVGAAMDRHRFQVAPTRAPPPSSIRPTSVAVAPFTTASVADQDQTFLAEGMTDDLTLELSRLKSLFVTSRSASMVLRTTDPVEIGKSLGVHYVVAGSIRKAGSYVRLNISLAGTERGHLVWSDRIQRPFEEILDVMDEITARVAATVSGRIEQSELAAARLKRPESMSAYEHYLRGLDHHRLAGVADFHLHEAMHWFEKAMKADPSFGRPFAMHVCSWSSLPSFDLRLGELQTAHALELDPTDPEAHRVMGSLKMKRGDFAASRFHHEKAIEMAPNDAYTIGRCAAFYLFAGEPERALQLLDRAETLDPFLPVWITEERVASLYTLGRYQEMFEVSHKLPFQTRRTYIYRIAARMACSDLDRARQLVSQALALDPTLSVEYLRMQELFEDAAITASLVDRTCAAGLPSSPATGEIAHVASSHSRNDVAQNTLP
;
A
#
# COMPACT_ATOMS: atom_id res chain seq x y z
N MET A 1 29.52 21.35 16.55
CA MET A 1 29.21 20.30 15.55
C MET A 1 27.77 19.88 15.78
N HIS A 2 26.87 20.27 14.88
CA HIS A 2 25.45 19.93 14.98
C HIS A 2 25.22 18.61 14.21
N ARG A 3 24.47 17.69 14.81
CA ARG A 3 24.12 16.40 14.18
C ARG A 3 22.62 16.33 13.97
N LYS A 4 22.20 15.71 12.87
CA LYS A 4 20.79 15.52 12.53
C LYS A 4 20.60 14.22 11.76
N LEU A 5 19.45 13.59 11.95
CA LEU A 5 18.98 12.50 11.11
C LEU A 5 18.57 13.06 9.73
N ALA A 6 19.11 12.52 8.65
CA ALA A 6 18.80 12.93 7.28
C ALA A 6 18.76 11.73 6.34
N ALA A 7 17.87 11.78 5.35
CA ALA A 7 17.93 10.89 4.20
C ALA A 7 18.90 11.47 3.18
N ILE A 8 19.93 10.71 2.84
CA ILE A 8 20.98 11.08 1.90
C ILE A 8 20.70 10.38 0.57
N LEU A 9 20.68 11.16 -0.51
CA LEU A 9 20.61 10.70 -1.88
C LEU A 9 21.97 10.97 -2.52
N VAL A 10 22.56 9.93 -3.10
CA VAL A 10 23.72 10.04 -3.98
C VAL A 10 23.30 9.53 -5.34
N GLY A 11 23.59 10.30 -6.39
CA GLY A 11 23.45 9.83 -7.76
C GLY A 11 24.69 10.15 -8.55
N ASP A 12 25.07 9.26 -9.46
CA ASP A 12 26.30 9.35 -10.26
C ASP A 12 26.01 8.99 -11.71
N PHE A 13 26.50 9.81 -12.63
CA PHE A 13 26.41 9.51 -14.05
C PHE A 13 27.36 8.36 -14.41
N VAL A 14 26.79 7.33 -15.04
CA VAL A 14 27.55 6.19 -15.54
C VAL A 14 28.24 6.65 -16.81
N ALA A 15 29.54 6.95 -16.72
CA ALA A 15 30.33 7.34 -17.86
C ALA A 15 30.35 6.21 -18.91
N SER A 16 29.54 6.34 -19.96
CA SER A 16 29.69 5.57 -21.19
C SER A 16 30.95 6.10 -21.89
N THR A 17 32.08 5.43 -21.66
CA THR A 17 33.37 5.73 -22.31
C THR A 17 33.23 5.89 -23.82
N SER A 18 32.26 5.19 -24.43
CA SER A 18 31.92 5.25 -25.85
C SER A 18 31.33 6.60 -26.31
N ALA A 19 30.60 7.33 -25.44
CA ALA A 19 29.98 8.61 -25.78
C ALA A 19 30.97 9.79 -25.66
N MET A 20 31.87 9.73 -24.68
CA MET A 20 32.95 10.72 -24.51
C MET A 20 33.99 10.66 -25.63
N GLU A 21 34.23 9.48 -26.22
CA GLU A 21 35.15 9.30 -27.35
C GLU A 21 34.63 9.91 -28.68
N LEU A 22 33.32 10.13 -28.82
CA LEU A 22 32.69 10.63 -30.06
C LEU A 22 32.52 12.16 -30.07
N ASP A 23 32.10 12.76 -28.95
CA ASP A 23 31.93 14.21 -28.79
C ASP A 23 31.95 14.58 -27.29
N GLU A 24 33.14 14.92 -26.79
CA GLU A 24 33.39 15.24 -25.39
C GLU A 24 32.63 16.50 -24.93
N GLU A 25 32.61 17.54 -25.77
CA GLU A 25 32.01 18.84 -25.42
C GLU A 25 30.48 18.76 -25.32
N GLN A 26 29.81 18.08 -26.27
CA GLN A 26 28.37 17.84 -26.18
C GLN A 26 28.01 16.92 -25.00
N THR A 27 28.86 15.94 -24.68
CA THR A 27 28.60 15.02 -23.57
C THR A 27 28.68 15.74 -22.23
N ILE A 28 29.70 16.58 -22.01
CA ILE A 28 29.82 17.40 -20.80
C ILE A 28 28.64 18.36 -20.67
N ALA A 29 28.28 19.07 -21.74
CA ALA A 29 27.14 20.00 -21.70
C ALA A 29 25.82 19.31 -21.33
N ARG A 30 25.62 18.08 -21.79
CA ARG A 30 24.44 17.26 -21.48
C ARG A 30 24.45 16.77 -20.04
N VAL A 31 25.58 16.30 -19.51
CA VAL A 31 25.71 15.92 -18.10
C VAL A 31 25.41 17.12 -17.20
N VAL A 32 25.99 18.29 -17.49
CA VAL A 32 25.71 19.54 -16.76
C VAL A 32 24.22 19.89 -16.79
N TYR A 33 23.57 19.77 -17.94
CA TYR A 33 22.13 20.01 -18.07
C TYR A 33 21.31 19.04 -17.22
N CYS A 34 21.60 17.75 -17.27
CA CYS A 34 20.91 16.76 -16.45
C CYS A 34 21.15 17.00 -14.95
N MET A 35 22.37 17.34 -14.54
CA MET A 35 22.70 17.67 -13.15
C MET A 35 21.91 18.88 -12.65
N SER A 36 21.71 19.90 -13.50
CA SER A 36 20.83 21.04 -13.20
C SER A 36 19.37 20.59 -13.01
N LEU A 37 18.86 19.76 -13.93
CA LEU A 37 17.50 19.23 -13.87
C LEU A 37 17.26 18.40 -12.60
N ILE A 38 18.23 17.58 -12.20
CA ILE A 38 18.16 16.81 -10.96
C ILE A 38 18.18 17.75 -9.75
N GLY A 39 18.99 18.80 -9.77
CA GLY A 39 18.99 19.84 -8.73
C GLY A 39 17.62 20.50 -8.55
N GLU A 40 16.92 20.79 -9.65
CA GLU A 40 15.54 21.31 -9.64
C GLU A 40 14.56 20.28 -9.05
N VAL A 41 14.67 19.01 -9.45
CA VAL A 41 13.87 17.92 -8.90
C VAL A 41 14.08 17.80 -7.39
N VAL A 42 15.34 17.77 -6.92
CA VAL A 42 15.69 17.71 -5.49
C VAL A 42 15.03 18.87 -4.73
N ALA A 43 15.14 20.09 -5.24
CA ALA A 43 14.55 21.28 -4.62
C ALA A 43 13.01 21.20 -4.58
N SER A 44 12.37 20.71 -5.65
CA SER A 44 10.91 20.58 -5.73
C SER A 44 10.32 19.61 -4.69
N PHE A 45 11.11 18.63 -4.24
CA PHE A 45 10.76 17.70 -3.17
C PHE A 45 11.26 18.14 -1.78
N GLY A 46 11.71 19.38 -1.64
CA GLY A 46 12.18 19.96 -0.37
C GLY A 46 13.54 19.43 0.08
N GLY A 47 14.32 18.87 -0.85
CA GLY A 47 15.71 18.49 -0.60
C GLY A 47 16.69 19.62 -0.86
N ARG A 48 17.93 19.43 -0.42
CA ARG A 48 19.03 20.36 -0.64
C ARG A 48 20.25 19.62 -1.17
N VAL A 49 20.74 20.02 -2.34
CA VAL A 49 22.05 19.59 -2.83
C VAL A 49 23.11 20.26 -1.96
N PHE A 50 23.91 19.45 -1.26
CA PHE A 50 24.95 19.97 -0.36
C PHE A 50 26.36 19.77 -0.92
N ASN A 51 26.51 18.88 -1.91
CA ASN A 51 27.79 18.66 -2.58
C ASN A 51 27.57 18.12 -3.99
N THR A 52 28.50 18.44 -4.89
CA THR A 52 28.61 17.89 -6.24
C THR A 52 30.08 17.53 -6.46
N ALA A 53 30.36 16.28 -6.82
CA ALA A 53 31.72 15.78 -6.98
C ALA A 53 31.89 15.20 -8.39
N GLY A 54 32.34 16.02 -9.34
CA GLY A 54 32.39 15.65 -10.76
C GLY A 54 30.97 15.40 -11.28
N ASP A 55 30.70 14.18 -11.71
CA ASP A 55 29.43 13.77 -12.30
C ASP A 55 28.43 13.22 -11.25
N ALA A 56 28.77 13.33 -9.96
CA ALA A 56 27.95 12.90 -8.84
C ALA A 56 27.24 14.06 -8.14
N ILE A 57 25.99 13.83 -7.74
CA ILE A 57 25.17 14.75 -6.94
C ILE A 57 24.89 14.15 -5.57
N LEU A 58 25.09 14.95 -4.51
CA LEU A 58 24.79 14.57 -3.14
C LEU A 58 23.75 15.53 -2.57
N ALA A 59 22.61 14.98 -2.17
CA ALA A 59 21.48 15.72 -1.65
C ALA A 59 21.00 15.17 -0.31
N GLU A 60 20.45 16.05 0.52
CA GLU A 60 19.80 15.69 1.77
C GLU A 60 18.31 16.02 1.77
N PHE A 61 17.55 15.20 2.49
CA PHE A 61 16.13 15.40 2.73
C PHE A 61 15.80 15.16 4.21
N SER A 62 14.87 15.95 4.74
CA SER A 62 14.27 15.70 6.05
C SER A 62 13.24 14.54 6.02
N SER A 63 12.74 14.20 4.82
CA SER A 63 11.78 13.13 4.57
C SER A 63 12.39 12.03 3.70
N PRO A 64 12.53 10.78 4.20
CA PRO A 64 12.98 9.64 3.40
C PRO A 64 12.09 9.36 2.19
N VAL A 65 10.78 9.61 2.32
CA VAL A 65 9.81 9.44 1.23
C VAL A 65 10.08 10.44 0.11
N ASN A 66 10.37 11.69 0.45
CA ASN A 66 10.69 12.71 -0.55
C ASN A 66 12.02 12.42 -1.24
N ALA A 67 13.02 11.89 -0.51
CA ALA A 67 14.27 11.45 -1.11
C ALA A 67 14.05 10.37 -2.17
N LEU A 68 13.26 9.34 -1.84
CA LEU A 68 12.93 8.27 -2.80
C LEU A 68 12.17 8.81 -4.02
N ARG A 69 11.17 9.67 -3.82
CA ARG A 69 10.41 10.30 -4.92
C ARG A 69 11.29 11.17 -5.80
N ALA A 70 12.21 11.92 -5.21
CA ALA A 70 13.16 12.74 -5.96
C ALA A 70 14.09 11.87 -6.81
N ALA A 71 14.59 10.74 -6.29
CA ALA A 71 15.41 9.81 -7.07
C ALA A 71 14.63 9.22 -8.26
N MET A 72 13.38 8.81 -8.04
CA MET A 72 12.52 8.29 -9.11
C MET A 72 12.24 9.34 -10.19
N GLU A 73 11.89 10.57 -9.78
CA GLU A 73 11.62 11.67 -10.71
C GLU A 73 12.91 12.09 -11.46
N ALA A 74 14.05 12.10 -10.79
CA ALA A 74 15.35 12.36 -11.40
C ALA A 74 15.66 11.35 -12.51
N ARG A 75 15.45 10.04 -12.24
CA ARG A 75 15.60 8.98 -13.24
C ARG A 75 14.72 9.21 -14.47
N LEU A 76 13.46 9.59 -14.28
CA LEU A 76 12.53 9.91 -15.38
C LEU A 76 12.96 11.15 -16.16
N ALA A 77 13.35 12.20 -15.44
CA ALA A 77 13.76 13.47 -16.02
C ALA A 77 14.98 13.27 -16.94
N ILE A 78 15.97 12.47 -16.52
CA ILE A 78 17.12 12.09 -17.33
C ILE A 78 16.68 11.31 -18.58
N GLY A 79 15.79 10.32 -18.44
CA GLY A 79 15.29 9.56 -19.58
C GLY A 79 14.50 10.39 -20.60
N SER A 80 14.05 11.58 -20.24
CA SER A 80 13.34 12.51 -21.14
C SER A 80 14.25 13.44 -21.94
N VAL A 81 15.54 13.51 -21.60
CA VAL A 81 16.51 14.36 -22.31
C VAL A 81 16.91 13.68 -23.63
N PRO A 82 17.05 14.43 -24.75
CA PRO A 82 17.49 13.83 -26.00
C PRO A 82 18.87 13.16 -25.88
N ARG A 83 18.99 11.95 -26.45
CA ARG A 83 20.21 11.12 -26.46
C ARG A 83 20.68 10.64 -25.08
N THR A 84 19.89 10.81 -24.02
CA THR A 84 20.11 10.13 -22.74
C THR A 84 19.14 8.97 -22.58
N CYS A 85 19.40 8.13 -21.59
CA CYS A 85 18.47 7.12 -21.14
C CYS A 85 18.48 7.03 -19.61
N THR A 86 17.51 6.32 -19.05
CA THR A 86 17.43 6.10 -17.60
C THR A 86 18.67 5.40 -17.03
N HIS A 87 19.43 4.67 -17.86
CA HIS A 87 20.64 3.93 -17.45
C HIS A 87 21.90 4.80 -17.38
N ASP A 88 21.83 6.06 -17.81
CA ASP A 88 22.98 6.96 -17.76
C ASP A 88 23.33 7.40 -16.33
N MET A 89 22.49 7.07 -15.34
CA MET A 89 22.72 7.42 -13.94
C MET A 89 22.25 6.31 -13.02
N ARG A 90 22.94 6.12 -11.91
CA ARG A 90 22.54 5.21 -10.82
C ARG A 90 22.40 5.98 -9.52
N PHE A 91 21.61 5.47 -8.59
CA PHE A 91 21.31 6.16 -7.34
C PHE A 91 21.42 5.23 -6.12
N GLY A 92 21.90 5.80 -5.01
CA GLY A 92 21.97 5.14 -3.70
C GLY A 92 21.40 6.03 -2.61
N LEU A 93 20.50 5.47 -1.80
CA LEU A 93 19.85 6.20 -0.71
C LEU A 93 20.05 5.52 0.65
N HIS A 94 20.32 6.34 1.66
CA HIS A 94 20.51 5.89 3.05
C HIS A 94 19.94 6.89 4.05
N LEU A 95 19.45 6.38 5.20
CA LEU A 95 19.00 7.20 6.31
C LEU A 95 20.01 7.08 7.46
N ALA A 96 20.61 8.20 7.86
CA ALA A 96 21.63 8.21 8.90
C ALA A 96 21.68 9.53 9.66
N ASP A 97 22.25 9.49 10.87
CA ASP A 97 22.62 10.68 11.62
C ASP A 97 23.95 11.22 11.09
N VAL A 98 23.92 12.43 10.56
CA VAL A 98 25.05 13.10 9.89
C VAL A 98 25.46 14.37 10.62
N ALA A 99 26.74 14.74 10.51
CA ALA A 99 27.26 15.97 11.07
C ALA A 99 27.26 17.09 10.04
N VAL A 100 26.71 18.24 10.42
CA VAL A 100 26.68 19.45 9.61
C VAL A 100 27.99 20.24 9.79
N VAL A 101 28.69 20.49 8.69
CA VAL A 101 29.95 21.25 8.66
C VAL A 101 29.85 22.36 7.60
N GLY A 102 29.47 23.56 8.03
CA GLY A 102 29.10 24.64 7.11
C GLY A 102 27.87 24.23 6.30
N ASP A 103 27.98 24.29 4.98
CA ASP A 103 26.91 23.85 4.06
C ASP A 103 27.03 22.36 3.68
N ASP A 104 28.09 21.67 4.08
CA ASP A 104 28.39 20.26 3.75
C ASP A 104 27.92 19.29 4.86
N LEU A 105 27.76 18.02 4.51
CA LEU A 105 27.42 16.94 5.44
C LEU A 105 28.53 15.90 5.48
N ARG A 106 28.92 15.49 6.69
CA ARG A 106 29.97 14.50 6.90
C ARG A 106 29.55 13.42 7.89
N GLY A 107 30.15 12.25 7.73
CA GLY A 107 29.95 11.10 8.60
C GLY A 107 29.76 9.82 7.81
N ASP A 108 29.72 8.71 8.53
CA ASP A 108 29.65 7.38 7.93
C ASP A 108 28.39 7.20 7.08
N GLY A 109 27.28 7.86 7.45
CA GLY A 109 26.03 7.83 6.69
C GLY A 109 26.16 8.30 5.24
N VAL A 110 26.94 9.35 4.98
CA VAL A 110 27.18 9.85 3.61
C VAL A 110 28.02 8.84 2.82
N ASN A 111 29.05 8.27 3.47
CA ASN A 111 29.88 7.24 2.86
C ASN A 111 29.07 5.99 2.52
N ILE A 112 28.18 5.54 3.40
CA ILE A 112 27.29 4.39 3.15
C ILE A 112 26.41 4.67 1.94
N ALA A 113 25.78 5.85 1.84
CA ALA A 113 24.94 6.22 0.70
C ALA A 113 25.71 6.16 -0.63
N SER A 114 26.92 6.74 -0.69
CA SER A 114 27.77 6.69 -1.88
C SER A 114 28.24 5.27 -2.22
N ARG A 115 28.39 4.39 -1.22
CA ARG A 115 28.78 2.99 -1.46
C ARG A 115 27.62 2.14 -1.96
N ILE A 116 26.40 2.43 -1.51
CA ILE A 116 25.18 1.83 -2.06
C ILE A 116 25.03 2.24 -3.52
N GLU A 117 25.13 3.54 -3.81
CA GLU A 117 25.09 4.09 -5.17
C GLU A 117 26.12 3.41 -6.08
N ALA A 118 27.40 3.40 -5.68
CA ALA A 118 28.47 2.80 -6.47
C ALA A 118 28.30 1.28 -6.70
N SER A 119 27.48 0.62 -5.89
CA SER A 119 27.18 -0.81 -6.01
C SER A 119 25.92 -1.09 -6.85
N ALA A 120 25.15 -0.06 -7.19
CA ALA A 120 23.97 -0.16 -8.03
C ALA A 120 24.37 -0.31 -9.51
N GLU A 121 23.57 -1.10 -10.23
CA GLU A 121 23.69 -1.19 -11.68
C GLU A 121 23.23 0.12 -12.35
N PRO A 122 23.73 0.44 -13.57
CA PRO A 122 23.29 1.62 -14.32
C PRO A 122 21.76 1.70 -14.45
N GLY A 123 21.15 2.82 -14.07
CA GLY A 123 19.70 3.04 -14.08
C GLY A 123 18.94 2.58 -12.85
N GLU A 124 19.60 1.87 -11.95
CA GLU A 124 18.99 1.37 -10.73
C GLU A 124 19.03 2.41 -9.60
N ILE A 125 18.04 2.27 -8.73
CA ILE A 125 17.97 3.00 -7.45
C ILE A 125 18.06 1.95 -6.36
N GLU A 126 19.13 1.95 -5.58
CA GLU A 126 19.32 1.05 -4.43
C GLU A 126 19.17 1.80 -3.11
N VAL A 127 18.56 1.14 -2.12
CA VAL A 127 18.30 1.72 -0.80
C VAL A 127 18.77 0.78 0.31
N SER A 128 19.30 1.35 1.40
CA SER A 128 19.58 0.59 2.62
C SER A 128 18.31 0.12 3.32
N GLU A 129 18.40 -0.94 4.14
CA GLU A 129 17.33 -1.38 5.05
C GLU A 129 16.78 -0.25 5.93
N ALA A 130 17.65 0.61 6.47
CA ALA A 130 17.23 1.73 7.30
C ALA A 130 16.31 2.71 6.56
N LEU A 131 16.56 2.96 5.26
CA LEU A 131 15.68 3.78 4.44
C LEU A 131 14.43 3.00 4.03
N TYR A 132 14.59 1.74 3.60
CA TYR A 132 13.49 0.82 3.25
C TYR A 132 12.43 0.78 4.35
N ASP A 133 12.83 0.58 5.61
CA ASP A 133 11.91 0.49 6.74
C ASP A 133 11.05 1.74 6.94
N GLN A 134 11.55 2.92 6.54
CA GLN A 134 10.80 4.17 6.62
C GLN A 134 9.85 4.39 5.44
N VAL A 135 10.16 3.84 4.26
CA VAL A 135 9.43 4.13 3.00
C VAL A 135 8.54 2.98 2.54
N ARG A 136 8.82 1.73 2.93
CA ARG A 136 8.14 0.51 2.45
C ARG A 136 6.63 0.47 2.68
N ARG A 137 6.11 1.31 3.58
CA ARG A 137 4.69 1.40 3.93
C ARG A 137 3.93 2.45 3.10
N VAL A 138 4.65 3.33 2.41
CA VAL A 138 4.09 4.51 1.72
C VAL A 138 4.66 4.71 0.31
N SER A 139 5.62 3.88 -0.11
CA SER A 139 6.27 3.91 -1.41
C SER A 139 5.29 3.51 -2.52
N PRO A 140 5.32 4.19 -3.69
CA PRO A 140 4.58 3.76 -4.87
C PRO A 140 5.27 2.64 -5.67
N CYS A 141 6.47 2.23 -5.27
CA CYS A 141 7.31 1.25 -5.97
C CYS A 141 7.57 0.00 -5.13
N ALA A 142 7.73 -1.12 -5.84
CA ALA A 142 8.15 -2.38 -5.27
C ALA A 142 9.65 -2.34 -4.96
N PHE A 143 10.09 -3.30 -4.16
CA PHE A 143 11.46 -3.48 -3.72
C PHE A 143 11.87 -4.93 -3.94
N GLU A 144 13.00 -5.11 -4.58
CA GLU A 144 13.67 -6.40 -4.71
C GLU A 144 14.74 -6.49 -3.61
N ALA A 145 14.70 -7.54 -2.79
CA ALA A 145 15.74 -7.76 -1.80
C ALA A 145 17.02 -8.28 -2.47
N ILE A 146 18.07 -7.47 -2.48
CA ILE A 146 19.37 -7.82 -3.08
C ILE A 146 20.23 -8.62 -2.09
N GLY A 147 19.96 -8.49 -0.80
CA GLY A 147 20.66 -9.20 0.28
C GLY A 147 21.65 -8.32 1.04
N GLU A 148 22.47 -8.95 1.86
CA GLU A 148 23.51 -8.28 2.65
C GLU A 148 24.75 -7.99 1.79
N ARG A 149 25.27 -6.75 1.85
CA ARG A 149 26.52 -6.35 1.21
C ARG A 149 27.52 -5.81 2.23
N HIS A 150 28.75 -6.29 2.14
CA HIS A 150 29.89 -5.72 2.87
C HIS A 150 30.44 -4.52 2.11
N LEU A 151 30.07 -3.32 2.55
CA LEU A 151 30.53 -2.08 1.95
C LEU A 151 31.92 -1.72 2.49
N LYS A 152 32.81 -1.27 1.60
CA LYS A 152 34.18 -0.87 1.98
C LYS A 152 34.14 0.22 3.05
N GLY A 153 34.71 -0.07 4.22
CA GLY A 153 34.80 0.86 5.34
C GLY A 153 33.61 0.85 6.29
N VAL A 154 32.66 -0.08 6.11
CA VAL A 154 31.54 -0.30 7.02
C VAL A 154 31.78 -1.62 7.77
N SER A 155 31.65 -1.60 9.09
CA SER A 155 31.96 -2.76 9.95
C SER A 155 30.93 -3.88 9.84
N GLU A 156 29.65 -3.51 9.72
CA GLU A 156 28.54 -4.45 9.62
C GLU A 156 28.00 -4.52 8.18
N PRO A 157 27.56 -5.69 7.71
CA PRO A 157 26.92 -5.80 6.41
C PRO A 157 25.64 -4.96 6.38
N VAL A 158 25.38 -4.30 5.25
CA VAL A 158 24.16 -3.52 5.04
C VAL A 158 23.26 -4.30 4.11
N LYS A 159 22.02 -4.57 4.54
CA LYS A 159 21.01 -5.16 3.67
C LYS A 159 20.48 -4.12 2.69
N ILE A 160 20.46 -4.48 1.41
CA ILE A 160 20.13 -3.57 0.31
C ILE A 160 18.88 -4.06 -0.42
N TYR A 161 18.06 -3.09 -0.82
CA TYR A 161 16.86 -3.28 -1.61
C TYR A 161 16.96 -2.44 -2.88
N ARG A 162 16.63 -3.01 -4.03
CA ARG A 162 16.52 -2.29 -5.31
C ARG A 162 15.10 -1.82 -5.50
N VAL A 163 14.91 -0.57 -5.91
CA VAL A 163 13.61 0.02 -6.21
C VAL A 163 13.16 -0.44 -7.60
N GLY A 164 12.14 -1.29 -7.64
CA GLY A 164 11.55 -1.82 -8.86
C GLY A 164 10.48 -0.90 -9.47
N ALA A 165 9.67 -1.49 -10.34
CA ALA A 165 8.56 -0.81 -11.01
C ALA A 165 7.48 -0.32 -10.04
N ALA A 166 6.61 0.56 -10.53
CA ALA A 166 5.44 1.00 -9.80
C ALA A 166 4.57 -0.20 -9.38
N MET A 167 4.08 -0.18 -8.15
CA MET A 167 3.23 -1.25 -7.62
C MET A 167 1.80 -1.13 -8.12
N ASP A 168 1.22 -2.26 -8.53
CA ASP A 168 -0.20 -2.32 -8.85
C ASP A 168 -1.10 -2.21 -7.62
N ARG A 169 -0.69 -2.83 -6.51
CA ARG A 169 -1.50 -2.90 -5.29
C ARG A 169 -0.61 -2.81 -4.07
N HIS A 170 -0.42 -1.60 -3.55
CA HIS A 170 0.13 -1.43 -2.22
C HIS A 170 -1.00 -1.47 -1.19
N ARG A 171 -1.28 -2.67 -0.64
CA ARG A 171 -2.43 -2.88 0.26
C ARG A 171 -2.37 -2.00 1.51
N PHE A 172 -1.17 -1.65 1.96
CA PHE A 172 -0.94 -0.77 3.11
C PHE A 172 -0.77 0.73 2.77
N GLN A 173 -0.95 1.16 1.52
CA GLN A 173 -0.58 2.54 1.19
C GLN A 173 -1.64 3.52 1.68
N VAL A 174 -1.39 4.02 2.87
CA VAL A 174 -2.11 5.10 3.52
C VAL A 174 -1.36 6.40 3.22
N ALA A 175 -1.30 6.75 1.94
CA ALA A 175 -0.83 8.06 1.54
C ALA A 175 -2.07 8.98 1.55
N PRO A 176 -2.11 10.04 2.38
CA PRO A 176 -3.23 10.97 2.37
C PRO A 176 -3.38 11.54 0.97
N THR A 177 -4.47 11.17 0.29
CA THR A 177 -4.84 11.68 -1.04
C THR A 177 -5.26 13.14 -0.98
N ARG A 178 -5.47 13.67 0.24
CA ARG A 178 -5.78 15.07 0.54
C ARG A 178 -5.50 15.39 2.00
N ALA A 179 -5.30 16.67 2.34
CA ALA A 179 -5.41 17.12 3.72
C ALA A 179 -6.84 16.88 4.23
N PRO A 180 -7.03 16.40 5.48
CA PRO A 180 -8.37 16.12 5.98
C PRO A 180 -9.18 17.42 6.01
N PRO A 181 -10.36 17.47 5.39
CA PRO A 181 -11.25 18.60 5.60
C PRO A 181 -11.65 18.63 7.09
N PRO A 182 -11.76 19.80 7.74
CA PRO A 182 -12.29 19.88 9.08
C PRO A 182 -13.70 19.28 9.06
N SER A 183 -13.88 18.19 9.81
CA SER A 183 -15.14 17.47 9.88
C SER A 183 -15.87 17.84 11.16
N SER A 184 -17.19 18.03 11.06
CA SER A 184 -18.03 18.23 12.23
C SER A 184 -17.98 16.97 13.10
N ILE A 185 -17.74 17.14 14.39
CA ILE A 185 -17.71 16.02 15.35
C ILE A 185 -19.08 15.35 15.37
N ARG A 186 -19.10 14.04 15.10
CA ARG A 186 -20.30 13.20 15.19
C ARG A 186 -20.48 12.73 16.63
N PRO A 187 -21.65 12.90 17.28
CA PRO A 187 -21.80 12.55 18.71
C PRO A 187 -21.53 11.08 19.04
N THR A 188 -22.11 10.14 18.28
CA THR A 188 -21.97 8.69 18.49
C THR A 188 -20.85 8.12 17.61
N SER A 189 -19.63 8.60 17.82
CA SER A 189 -18.48 8.22 16.99
C SER A 189 -17.22 7.91 17.78
N VAL A 190 -16.43 6.99 17.24
CA VAL A 190 -15.17 6.55 17.84
C VAL A 190 -14.10 6.29 16.77
N ALA A 191 -12.86 6.65 17.08
CA ALA A 191 -11.68 6.18 16.37
C ALA A 191 -10.84 5.28 17.29
N VAL A 192 -10.21 4.26 16.73
CA VAL A 192 -9.16 3.50 17.43
C VAL A 192 -7.82 4.03 16.94
N ALA A 193 -7.06 4.66 17.83
CA ALA A 193 -5.70 5.08 17.57
C ALA A 193 -4.77 3.85 17.54
N PRO A 194 -3.67 3.89 16.75
CA PRO A 194 -2.74 2.77 16.69
C PRO A 194 -2.19 2.42 18.07
N PHE A 195 -2.32 1.16 18.48
CA PHE A 195 -1.74 0.70 19.73
C PHE A 195 -0.23 0.74 19.64
N THR A 196 0.42 1.12 20.74
CA THR A 196 1.88 1.21 20.80
C THR A 196 2.49 0.03 21.56
N THR A 197 3.73 -0.31 21.22
CA THR A 197 4.55 -1.21 22.05
C THR A 197 5.37 -0.39 23.04
N ALA A 198 5.72 -0.98 24.20
CA ALA A 198 6.37 -0.24 25.28
C ALA A 198 7.86 0.09 25.01
N SER A 199 8.49 -0.50 23.99
CA SER A 199 9.92 -0.30 23.66
C SER A 199 10.24 -0.61 22.19
N VAL A 200 11.24 0.09 21.66
CA VAL A 200 11.82 -0.12 20.31
C VAL A 200 12.51 -1.50 20.19
N ALA A 201 12.95 -2.09 21.31
CA ALA A 201 13.57 -3.43 21.34
C ALA A 201 12.56 -4.60 21.20
N ASP A 202 11.25 -4.31 21.26
CA ASP A 202 10.17 -5.31 21.16
C ASP A 202 9.56 -5.31 19.73
N GLN A 203 10.37 -5.11 18.68
CA GLN A 203 9.88 -5.10 17.28
C GLN A 203 9.09 -6.37 16.91
N ASP A 204 9.43 -7.51 17.50
CA ASP A 204 8.72 -8.80 17.38
C ASP A 204 7.31 -8.77 18.02
N GLN A 205 6.80 -7.63 18.50
CA GLN A 205 5.42 -7.47 18.98
C GLN A 205 4.63 -6.39 18.25
N THR A 206 5.22 -5.73 17.25
CA THR A 206 4.53 -4.71 16.45
C THR A 206 3.30 -5.31 15.74
N PHE A 207 3.43 -6.54 15.24
CA PHE A 207 2.32 -7.27 14.61
C PHE A 207 1.14 -7.44 15.56
N LEU A 208 1.38 -7.58 16.88
CA LEU A 208 0.35 -7.77 17.89
C LEU A 208 -0.38 -6.46 18.19
N ALA A 209 0.36 -5.35 18.32
CA ALA A 209 -0.23 -4.02 18.51
C ALA A 209 -1.08 -3.60 17.30
N GLU A 210 -0.56 -3.81 16.09
CA GLU A 210 -1.32 -3.55 14.85
C GLU A 210 -2.51 -4.50 14.72
N GLY A 211 -2.33 -5.80 14.97
CA GLY A 211 -3.40 -6.79 14.94
C GLY A 211 -4.57 -6.44 15.86
N MET A 212 -4.28 -6.04 17.11
CA MET A 212 -5.32 -5.63 18.06
C MET A 212 -5.99 -4.31 17.68
N THR A 213 -5.25 -3.38 17.10
CA THR A 213 -5.85 -2.15 16.55
C THR A 213 -6.89 -2.50 15.48
N ASP A 214 -6.56 -3.44 14.60
CA ASP A 214 -7.43 -3.87 13.50
C ASP A 214 -8.66 -4.59 14.00
N ASP A 215 -8.48 -5.60 14.85
CA ASP A 215 -9.61 -6.37 15.38
C ASP A 215 -10.54 -5.49 16.22
N LEU A 216 -10.01 -4.56 17.04
CA LEU A 216 -10.88 -3.63 17.78
C LEU A 216 -11.64 -2.69 16.85
N THR A 217 -10.98 -2.18 15.80
CA THR A 217 -11.61 -1.34 14.79
C THR A 217 -12.72 -2.11 14.07
N LEU A 218 -12.44 -3.35 13.67
CA LEU A 218 -13.38 -4.22 12.96
C LEU A 218 -14.59 -4.55 13.82
N GLU A 219 -14.40 -5.05 15.05
CA GLU A 219 -15.47 -5.38 16.00
C GLU A 219 -16.39 -4.18 16.27
N LEU A 220 -15.81 -2.99 16.50
CA LEU A 220 -16.60 -1.76 16.64
C LEU A 220 -17.31 -1.39 15.34
N SER A 221 -16.69 -1.60 14.18
CA SER A 221 -17.25 -1.23 12.87
C SER A 221 -18.47 -2.05 12.46
N ARG A 222 -18.65 -3.24 13.07
CA ARG A 222 -19.84 -4.09 12.90
C ARG A 222 -21.06 -3.56 13.65
N LEU A 223 -20.88 -2.68 14.63
CA LEU A 223 -21.97 -2.05 15.38
C LEU A 223 -22.60 -0.93 14.55
N LYS A 224 -23.85 -1.12 14.13
CA LYS A 224 -24.64 -0.18 13.32
C LYS A 224 -24.96 1.11 14.07
N SER A 225 -25.02 1.05 15.40
CA SER A 225 -25.27 2.20 16.27
C SER A 225 -24.07 3.16 16.40
N LEU A 226 -22.87 2.74 15.97
CA LEU A 226 -21.66 3.54 16.04
C LEU A 226 -21.26 4.04 14.65
N PHE A 227 -20.72 5.25 14.61
CA PHE A 227 -19.83 5.66 13.53
C PHE A 227 -18.40 5.33 13.94
N VAL A 228 -17.70 4.52 13.15
CA VAL A 228 -16.32 4.13 13.41
C VAL A 228 -15.46 4.57 12.24
N THR A 229 -14.39 5.31 12.51
CA THR A 229 -13.43 5.67 11.46
C THR A 229 -12.55 4.47 11.13
N SER A 230 -12.11 4.37 9.89
CA SER A 230 -11.25 3.27 9.49
C SER A 230 -9.91 3.26 10.23
N ARG A 231 -9.28 2.09 10.24
CA ARG A 231 -7.91 1.89 10.73
C ARG A 231 -6.90 2.73 9.94
N SER A 232 -7.02 2.75 8.61
CA SER A 232 -6.14 3.55 7.75
C SER A 232 -6.18 5.03 8.13
N ALA A 233 -7.36 5.55 8.46
CA ALA A 233 -7.50 6.95 8.81
C ALA A 233 -6.68 7.33 10.06
N SER A 234 -6.77 6.50 11.09
CA SER A 234 -6.00 6.67 12.34
C SER A 234 -4.49 6.50 12.15
N MET A 235 -4.06 5.58 11.28
CA MET A 235 -2.65 5.29 11.03
C MET A 235 -1.90 6.46 10.37
N VAL A 236 -2.58 7.25 9.53
CA VAL A 236 -1.97 8.38 8.82
C VAL A 236 -1.55 9.50 9.76
N LEU A 237 -2.33 9.75 10.83
CA LEU A 237 -2.14 10.91 11.68
C LEU A 237 -0.87 10.85 12.56
N ARG A 238 -0.29 9.66 12.75
CA ARG A 238 0.95 9.43 13.56
C ARG A 238 0.97 10.17 14.91
N THR A 239 -0.20 10.39 15.50
CA THR A 239 -0.42 11.09 16.76
C THR A 239 -1.31 10.24 17.65
N THR A 240 -1.14 10.37 18.96
CA THR A 240 -2.03 9.77 19.96
C THR A 240 -2.85 10.83 20.69
N ASP A 241 -2.74 12.10 20.29
CA ASP A 241 -3.54 13.18 20.87
C ASP A 241 -5.01 13.07 20.43
N PRO A 242 -5.94 12.80 21.36
CA PRO A 242 -7.36 12.67 21.03
C PRO A 242 -7.96 13.94 20.42
N VAL A 243 -7.44 15.13 20.73
CA VAL A 243 -7.96 16.39 20.19
C VAL A 243 -7.59 16.55 18.72
N GLU A 244 -6.35 16.22 18.37
CA GLU A 244 -5.88 16.25 16.98
C GLU A 244 -6.60 15.22 16.12
N ILE A 245 -6.78 14.01 16.65
CA ILE A 245 -7.52 12.93 15.98
C ILE A 245 -8.98 13.35 15.78
N GLY A 246 -9.66 13.86 16.81
CA GLY A 246 -11.06 14.28 16.70
C GLY A 246 -11.28 15.42 15.71
N LYS A 247 -10.37 16.40 15.65
CA LYS A 247 -10.43 17.48 14.65
C LYS A 247 -10.23 16.98 13.23
N SER A 248 -9.34 16.01 13.06
CA SER A 248 -8.98 15.48 11.73
C SER A 248 -10.04 14.52 11.19
N LEU A 249 -10.60 13.66 12.06
CA LEU A 249 -11.50 12.58 11.66
C LEU A 249 -12.98 12.83 12.01
N GLY A 250 -13.28 13.88 12.78
CA GLY A 250 -14.65 14.26 13.12
C GLY A 250 -15.28 13.29 14.11
N VAL A 251 -14.47 12.70 14.99
CA VAL A 251 -14.91 11.75 16.02
C VAL A 251 -15.00 12.39 17.39
N HIS A 252 -15.96 11.95 18.21
CA HIS A 252 -16.17 12.45 19.57
C HIS A 252 -15.34 11.71 20.61
N TYR A 253 -15.00 10.44 20.33
CA TYR A 253 -14.16 9.62 21.20
C TYR A 253 -12.98 9.00 20.46
N VAL A 254 -11.89 8.79 21.21
CA VAL A 254 -10.72 8.04 20.73
C VAL A 254 -10.37 6.97 21.75
N VAL A 255 -10.25 5.73 21.26
CA VAL A 255 -9.65 4.62 22.00
C VAL A 255 -8.16 4.60 21.70
N ALA A 256 -7.32 4.63 22.73
CA ALA A 256 -5.87 4.53 22.59
C ALA A 256 -5.30 3.57 23.63
N GLY A 257 -4.20 2.89 23.29
CA GLY A 257 -3.61 1.93 24.19
C GLY A 257 -2.17 1.53 23.86
N SER A 258 -1.61 0.72 24.75
CA SER A 258 -0.33 0.04 24.55
C SER A 258 -0.41 -1.40 24.97
N ILE A 259 0.27 -2.27 24.23
CA ILE A 259 0.37 -3.68 24.53
C ILE A 259 1.82 -4.11 24.75
N ARG A 260 2.01 -5.04 25.69
CA ARG A 260 3.26 -5.77 25.87
C ARG A 260 2.96 -7.22 26.26
N LYS A 261 3.45 -8.16 25.48
CA LYS A 261 3.51 -9.59 25.81
C LYS A 261 4.82 -9.88 26.55
N ALA A 262 4.74 -10.60 27.66
CA ALA A 262 5.88 -11.04 28.45
C ALA A 262 5.64 -12.50 28.87
N GLY A 263 6.29 -13.44 28.19
CA GLY A 263 6.01 -14.86 28.34
C GLY A 263 4.57 -15.19 27.94
N SER A 264 3.83 -15.85 28.83
CA SER A 264 2.42 -16.19 28.64
C SER A 264 1.44 -15.07 29.00
N TYR A 265 1.91 -13.93 29.53
CA TYR A 265 1.03 -12.84 29.95
C TYR A 265 1.09 -11.67 28.97
N VAL A 266 -0.04 -11.02 28.80
CA VAL A 266 -0.15 -9.72 28.14
C VAL A 266 -0.53 -8.66 29.15
N ARG A 267 0.16 -7.51 29.06
CA ARG A 267 -0.22 -6.27 29.70
C ARG A 267 -0.78 -5.32 28.65
N LEU A 268 -2.01 -4.91 28.84
CA LEU A 268 -2.72 -3.94 28.02
C LEU A 268 -3.01 -2.70 28.89
N ASN A 269 -2.56 -1.54 28.44
CA ASN A 269 -3.07 -0.27 28.96
C ASN A 269 -4.00 0.30 27.89
N ILE A 270 -5.23 0.64 28.26
CA ILE A 270 -6.22 1.17 27.32
C ILE A 270 -6.95 2.34 27.93
N SER A 271 -7.35 3.29 27.10
CA SER A 271 -8.10 4.47 27.50
C SER A 271 -9.11 4.86 26.44
N LEU A 272 -10.20 5.47 26.90
CA LEU A 272 -11.15 6.18 26.08
C LEU A 272 -11.12 7.65 26.48
N ALA A 273 -10.86 8.54 25.53
CA ALA A 273 -10.84 9.98 25.75
C ALA A 273 -11.85 10.68 24.84
N GLY A 274 -12.47 11.76 25.34
CA GLY A 274 -13.30 12.65 24.54
C GLY A 274 -12.45 13.68 23.81
N THR A 275 -12.77 13.98 22.56
CA THR A 275 -11.89 14.73 21.65
C THR A 275 -12.03 16.25 21.70
N GLU A 276 -13.10 16.79 22.27
CA GLU A 276 -13.28 18.25 22.33
C GLU A 276 -12.18 18.96 23.13
N ARG A 277 -11.75 18.34 24.24
CA ARG A 277 -10.75 18.88 25.18
C ARG A 277 -9.71 17.84 25.61
N GLY A 278 -9.75 16.64 25.04
CA GLY A 278 -8.86 15.54 25.43
C GLY A 278 -9.13 14.99 26.83
N HIS A 279 -10.38 15.09 27.34
CA HIS A 279 -10.70 14.62 28.68
C HIS A 279 -10.73 13.09 28.71
N LEU A 280 -10.05 12.50 29.69
CA LEU A 280 -10.08 11.06 29.91
C LEU A 280 -11.47 10.65 30.42
N VAL A 281 -12.16 9.79 29.68
CA VAL A 281 -13.47 9.24 30.09
C VAL A 281 -13.24 8.07 31.04
N TRP A 282 -12.36 7.15 30.65
CA TRP A 282 -11.86 6.08 31.51
C TRP A 282 -10.53 5.55 30.99
N SER A 283 -9.78 4.91 31.89
CA SER A 283 -8.59 4.14 31.56
C SER A 283 -8.58 2.83 32.33
N ASP A 284 -7.95 1.81 31.77
CA ASP A 284 -7.75 0.52 32.40
C ASP A 284 -6.34 -0.02 32.20
N ARG A 285 -5.88 -0.82 33.15
CA ARG A 285 -4.64 -1.58 33.07
C ARG A 285 -4.96 -3.03 33.33
N ILE A 286 -4.89 -3.82 32.26
CA ILE A 286 -5.25 -5.22 32.27
C ILE A 286 -3.97 -6.05 32.15
N GLN A 287 -3.81 -7.00 33.07
CA GLN A 287 -2.78 -8.02 32.98
C GLN A 287 -3.47 -9.38 33.04
N ARG A 288 -3.36 -10.15 31.96
CA ARG A 288 -4.03 -11.44 31.76
C ARG A 288 -3.14 -12.41 31.00
N PRO A 289 -3.39 -13.73 31.09
CA PRO A 289 -2.82 -14.68 30.13
C PRO A 289 -3.15 -14.27 28.69
N PHE A 290 -2.24 -14.51 27.75
CA PHE A 290 -2.47 -14.24 26.34
C PHE A 290 -3.65 -15.05 25.80
N GLU A 291 -3.91 -16.21 26.42
CA GLU A 291 -5.04 -17.09 26.20
C GLU A 291 -6.40 -16.39 26.35
N GLU A 292 -6.47 -15.35 27.19
CA GLU A 292 -7.70 -14.61 27.50
C GLU A 292 -7.78 -13.27 26.75
N ILE A 293 -6.84 -12.96 25.84
CA ILE A 293 -6.78 -11.63 25.21
C ILE A 293 -8.03 -11.29 24.38
N LEU A 294 -8.67 -12.30 23.78
CA LEU A 294 -9.91 -12.10 23.02
C LEU A 294 -11.10 -11.81 23.93
N ASP A 295 -11.12 -12.35 25.15
CA ASP A 295 -12.14 -11.97 26.15
C ASP A 295 -11.97 -10.52 26.58
N VAL A 296 -10.72 -10.10 26.79
CA VAL A 296 -10.39 -8.71 27.09
C VAL A 296 -10.85 -7.78 25.96
N MET A 297 -10.68 -8.18 24.70
CA MET A 297 -11.16 -7.42 23.54
C MET A 297 -12.68 -7.28 23.51
N ASP A 298 -13.42 -8.35 23.78
CA ASP A 298 -14.88 -8.30 23.89
C ASP A 298 -15.34 -7.35 25.00
N GLU A 299 -14.72 -7.42 26.18
CA GLU A 299 -15.01 -6.53 27.31
C GLU A 299 -14.77 -5.06 26.93
N ILE A 300 -13.66 -4.77 26.24
CA ILE A 300 -13.32 -3.44 25.76
C ILE A 300 -14.35 -2.97 24.73
N THR A 301 -14.67 -3.77 23.72
CA THR A 301 -15.65 -3.44 22.68
C THR A 301 -16.99 -3.10 23.32
N ALA A 302 -17.49 -3.96 24.22
CA ALA A 302 -18.75 -3.72 24.91
C ALA A 302 -18.73 -2.45 25.76
N ARG A 303 -17.63 -2.18 26.47
CA ARG A 303 -17.47 -0.98 27.32
C ARG A 303 -17.38 0.31 26.49
N VAL A 304 -16.60 0.31 25.41
CA VAL A 304 -16.52 1.44 24.46
C VAL A 304 -17.89 1.72 23.91
N ALA A 305 -18.56 0.69 23.39
CA ALA A 305 -19.85 0.83 22.75
C ALA A 305 -20.93 1.34 23.73
N ALA A 306 -20.97 0.81 24.95
CA ALA A 306 -21.84 1.31 26.02
C ALA A 306 -21.55 2.78 26.40
N THR A 307 -20.29 3.20 26.37
CA THR A 307 -19.90 4.59 26.68
C THR A 307 -20.26 5.56 25.55
N VAL A 308 -20.07 5.15 24.30
CA VAL A 308 -20.25 6.00 23.10
C VAL A 308 -21.72 6.13 22.70
N SER A 309 -22.45 5.01 22.68
CA SER A 309 -23.85 4.97 22.24
C SER A 309 -24.85 5.11 23.41
N GLY A 310 -24.42 4.78 24.64
CA GLY A 310 -25.27 4.78 25.84
C GLY A 310 -26.26 3.60 25.91
N ARG A 311 -26.90 3.24 24.78
CA ARG A 311 -27.77 2.06 24.65
C ARG A 311 -27.37 1.25 23.44
N ILE A 312 -27.02 -0.01 23.68
CA ILE A 312 -26.73 -0.99 22.62
C ILE A 312 -27.54 -2.24 22.95
N GLU A 313 -28.23 -2.76 21.95
CA GLU A 313 -28.99 -3.99 22.10
C GLU A 313 -28.04 -5.19 22.20
N GLN A 314 -28.30 -6.12 23.11
CA GLN A 314 -27.51 -7.36 23.21
C GLN A 314 -27.54 -8.18 21.93
N SER A 315 -28.62 -8.11 21.16
CA SER A 315 -28.77 -8.70 19.83
C SER A 315 -27.75 -8.14 18.83
N GLU A 316 -27.49 -6.84 18.87
CA GLU A 316 -26.50 -6.17 18.03
C GLU A 316 -25.08 -6.64 18.39
N LEU A 317 -24.74 -6.64 19.69
CA LEU A 317 -23.46 -7.16 20.17
C LEU A 317 -23.25 -8.63 19.80
N ALA A 318 -24.28 -9.47 19.95
CA ALA A 318 -24.19 -10.88 19.58
C ALA A 318 -24.02 -11.08 18.07
N ALA A 319 -24.73 -10.32 17.24
CA ALA A 319 -24.61 -10.36 15.78
C ALA A 319 -23.28 -9.79 15.26
N ALA A 320 -22.62 -8.94 16.06
CA ALA A 320 -21.34 -8.32 15.74
C ALA A 320 -20.11 -9.16 16.16
N ARG A 321 -20.29 -10.29 16.84
CA ARG A 321 -19.17 -11.18 17.23
C ARG A 321 -18.72 -12.07 16.08
N LEU A 322 -17.40 -12.16 15.84
CA LEU A 322 -16.81 -13.16 14.94
C LEU A 322 -16.64 -14.51 15.64
N LYS A 323 -16.55 -15.59 14.86
CA LYS A 323 -16.12 -16.87 15.42
C LYS A 323 -14.67 -16.77 15.87
N ARG A 324 -14.42 -17.16 17.11
CA ARG A 324 -13.09 -17.12 17.71
C ARG A 324 -12.27 -18.34 17.31
N PRO A 325 -10.93 -18.21 17.23
CA PRO A 325 -10.06 -19.36 17.21
C PRO A 325 -10.13 -20.13 18.54
N GLU A 326 -10.04 -21.44 18.48
CA GLU A 326 -9.83 -22.35 19.62
C GLU A 326 -8.36 -22.33 20.07
N SER A 327 -7.44 -21.93 19.19
CA SER A 327 -5.99 -21.87 19.47
C SER A 327 -5.44 -20.46 19.37
N MET A 328 -4.93 -19.92 20.49
CA MET A 328 -4.27 -18.62 20.48
C MET A 328 -2.93 -18.61 19.74
N SER A 329 -2.31 -19.78 19.55
CA SER A 329 -1.19 -19.88 18.61
C SER A 329 -1.67 -19.63 17.18
N ALA A 330 -2.81 -20.16 16.75
CA ALA A 330 -3.36 -19.90 15.42
C ALA A 330 -3.67 -18.40 15.23
N TYR A 331 -4.19 -17.75 16.27
CA TYR A 331 -4.38 -16.30 16.29
C TYR A 331 -3.06 -15.53 16.10
N GLU A 332 -2.00 -15.88 16.83
CA GLU A 332 -0.69 -15.23 16.67
C GLU A 332 -0.12 -15.41 15.25
N HIS A 333 -0.20 -16.63 14.69
CA HIS A 333 0.22 -16.89 13.31
C HIS A 333 -0.61 -16.06 12.31
N TYR A 334 -1.91 -15.94 12.52
CA TYR A 334 -2.80 -15.11 11.70
C TYR A 334 -2.38 -13.64 11.70
N LEU A 335 -2.09 -13.05 12.87
CA LEU A 335 -1.66 -11.66 12.97
C LEU A 335 -0.32 -11.40 12.26
N ARG A 336 0.63 -12.35 12.35
CA ARG A 336 1.89 -12.29 11.58
C ARG A 336 1.63 -12.36 10.08
N GLY A 337 0.72 -13.23 9.64
CA GLY A 337 0.29 -13.32 8.25
C GLY A 337 -0.31 -12.01 7.74
N LEU A 338 -1.13 -11.33 8.56
CA LEU A 338 -1.67 -10.02 8.21
C LEU A 338 -0.58 -8.94 8.05
N ASP A 339 0.42 -8.90 8.92
CA ASP A 339 1.52 -7.93 8.82
C ASP A 339 2.27 -8.05 7.48
N HIS A 340 2.57 -9.28 7.07
CA HIS A 340 3.16 -9.56 5.76
C HIS A 340 2.17 -9.30 4.61
N HIS A 341 0.89 -9.67 4.75
CA HIS A 341 -0.15 -9.46 3.74
C HIS A 341 -0.34 -7.98 3.40
N ARG A 342 -0.22 -7.10 4.40
CA ARG A 342 -0.28 -5.64 4.23
C ARG A 342 0.84 -5.12 3.34
N LEU A 343 2.02 -5.72 3.45
CA LEU A 343 3.20 -5.43 2.62
C LEU A 343 3.22 -6.25 1.32
N ALA A 344 2.14 -6.96 0.98
CA ALA A 344 2.05 -7.67 -0.29
C ALA A 344 2.16 -6.66 -1.45
N GLY A 345 3.02 -7.00 -2.42
CA GLY A 345 3.41 -6.14 -3.54
C GLY A 345 4.59 -5.22 -3.26
N VAL A 346 4.91 -4.94 -1.98
CA VAL A 346 6.10 -4.14 -1.61
C VAL A 346 7.35 -4.91 -1.94
N ALA A 347 7.35 -6.21 -1.65
CA ALA A 347 8.36 -7.17 -2.11
C ALA A 347 7.70 -8.55 -2.19
N ASP A 348 8.08 -9.37 -3.17
CA ASP A 348 7.43 -10.65 -3.44
C ASP A 348 7.47 -11.61 -2.25
N PHE A 349 8.55 -11.57 -1.46
CA PHE A 349 8.70 -12.41 -0.28
C PHE A 349 7.60 -12.16 0.77
N HIS A 350 7.06 -10.94 0.88
CA HIS A 350 5.98 -10.64 1.83
C HIS A 350 4.72 -11.45 1.52
N LEU A 351 4.42 -11.68 0.25
CA LEU A 351 3.25 -12.48 -0.12
C LEU A 351 3.45 -13.95 0.29
N HIS A 352 4.62 -14.52 0.01
CA HIS A 352 4.95 -15.89 0.39
C HIS A 352 4.97 -16.08 1.91
N GLU A 353 5.54 -15.14 2.66
CA GLU A 353 5.51 -15.15 4.13
C GLU A 353 4.08 -15.06 4.66
N ALA A 354 3.23 -14.18 4.08
CA ALA A 354 1.83 -14.10 4.48
C ALA A 354 1.11 -15.44 4.32
N MET A 355 1.27 -16.10 3.16
CA MET A 355 0.70 -17.43 2.91
C MET A 355 1.22 -18.47 3.91
N HIS A 356 2.53 -18.50 4.16
CA HIS A 356 3.14 -19.43 5.12
C HIS A 356 2.60 -19.25 6.55
N TRP A 357 2.45 -18.00 7.00
CA TRP A 357 1.87 -17.71 8.31
C TRP A 357 0.40 -18.10 8.40
N PHE A 358 -0.39 -17.86 7.35
CA PHE A 358 -1.78 -18.33 7.30
C PHE A 358 -1.86 -19.87 7.28
N GLU A 359 -0.95 -20.57 6.61
CA GLU A 359 -0.85 -22.03 6.66
C GLU A 359 -0.54 -22.57 8.05
N LYS A 360 0.35 -21.92 8.79
CA LYS A 360 0.58 -22.27 10.20
C LYS A 360 -0.66 -22.02 11.05
N ALA A 361 -1.39 -20.94 10.81
CA ALA A 361 -2.64 -20.66 11.51
C ALA A 361 -3.70 -21.75 11.23
N MET A 362 -3.91 -22.12 9.96
CA MET A 362 -4.83 -23.20 9.57
C MET A 362 -4.46 -24.55 10.19
N LYS A 363 -3.16 -24.88 10.30
CA LYS A 363 -2.69 -26.12 10.94
C LYS A 363 -2.88 -26.09 12.46
N ALA A 364 -2.65 -24.93 13.09
CA ALA A 364 -2.78 -24.76 14.52
C ALA A 364 -4.26 -24.75 14.99
N ASP A 365 -5.17 -24.33 14.11
CA ASP A 365 -6.62 -24.38 14.34
C ASP A 365 -7.39 -24.55 13.02
N PRO A 366 -7.76 -25.79 12.66
CA PRO A 366 -8.56 -26.06 11.48
C PRO A 366 -9.98 -25.49 11.53
N SER A 367 -10.47 -25.05 12.70
CA SER A 367 -11.82 -24.50 12.87
C SER A 367 -11.87 -22.98 12.67
N PHE A 368 -10.70 -22.33 12.60
CA PHE A 368 -10.56 -20.89 12.41
C PHE A 368 -10.61 -20.54 10.91
N GLY A 369 -11.79 -20.11 10.44
CA GLY A 369 -12.06 -19.89 9.01
C GLY A 369 -11.28 -18.73 8.37
N ARG A 370 -11.11 -17.61 9.09
CA ARG A 370 -10.53 -16.36 8.56
C ARG A 370 -9.14 -16.53 7.91
N PRO A 371 -8.18 -17.29 8.48
CA PRO A 371 -6.92 -17.65 7.81
C PRO A 371 -7.08 -18.28 6.42
N PHE A 372 -8.10 -19.12 6.19
CA PHE A 372 -8.32 -19.74 4.89
C PHE A 372 -8.67 -18.70 3.82
N ALA A 373 -9.58 -17.77 4.14
CA ALA A 373 -9.94 -16.69 3.23
C ALA A 373 -8.77 -15.73 2.96
N MET A 374 -8.00 -15.38 4.00
CA MET A 374 -6.85 -14.49 3.85
C MET A 374 -5.69 -15.13 3.10
N HIS A 375 -5.47 -16.44 3.25
CA HIS A 375 -4.54 -17.21 2.42
C HIS A 375 -4.90 -17.11 0.95
N VAL A 376 -6.17 -17.35 0.59
CA VAL A 376 -6.66 -17.20 -0.80
C VAL A 376 -6.48 -15.75 -1.29
N CYS A 377 -6.75 -14.76 -0.44
CA CYS A 377 -6.57 -13.34 -0.81
C CYS A 377 -5.10 -12.98 -1.11
N SER A 378 -4.14 -13.58 -0.40
CA SER A 378 -2.71 -13.48 -0.74
C SER A 378 -2.39 -14.24 -2.02
N TRP A 379 -2.77 -15.52 -2.09
CA TRP A 379 -2.46 -16.43 -3.19
C TRP A 379 -3.02 -15.93 -4.53
N SER A 380 -4.17 -15.26 -4.54
CA SER A 380 -4.81 -14.71 -5.75
C SER A 380 -3.99 -13.68 -6.54
N SER A 381 -2.88 -13.20 -5.98
CA SER A 381 -1.93 -12.32 -6.68
C SER A 381 -0.73 -13.06 -7.25
N LEU A 382 -0.62 -14.39 -7.05
CA LEU A 382 0.42 -15.22 -7.63
C LEU A 382 -0.05 -15.90 -8.92
N PRO A 383 0.86 -16.15 -9.87
CA PRO A 383 0.53 -16.87 -11.09
C PRO A 383 0.20 -18.35 -10.88
N SER A 384 0.59 -18.92 -9.74
CA SER A 384 0.20 -20.28 -9.34
C SER A 384 -1.27 -20.38 -8.90
N PHE A 385 -2.00 -19.26 -8.85
CA PHE A 385 -3.37 -19.22 -8.36
C PHE A 385 -4.33 -20.04 -9.23
N ASP A 386 -4.98 -21.02 -8.61
CA ASP A 386 -6.10 -21.75 -9.20
C ASP A 386 -7.42 -21.20 -8.64
N LEU A 387 -8.24 -20.64 -9.54
CA LEU A 387 -9.51 -20.01 -9.18
C LEU A 387 -10.48 -20.99 -8.52
N ARG A 388 -10.53 -22.24 -8.98
CA ARG A 388 -11.45 -23.26 -8.45
C ARG A 388 -11.04 -23.70 -7.05
N LEU A 389 -9.74 -23.91 -6.82
CA LEU A 389 -9.22 -24.23 -5.50
C LEU A 389 -9.40 -23.06 -4.53
N GLY A 390 -9.17 -21.83 -4.98
CA GLY A 390 -9.45 -20.63 -4.20
C GLY A 390 -10.93 -20.53 -3.77
N GLU A 391 -11.86 -20.83 -4.68
CA GLU A 391 -13.29 -20.89 -4.34
C GLU A 391 -13.60 -21.98 -3.32
N LEU A 392 -13.06 -23.18 -3.48
CA LEU A 392 -13.30 -24.28 -2.53
C LEU A 392 -12.78 -23.94 -1.12
N GLN A 393 -11.56 -23.41 -1.04
CA GLN A 393 -10.95 -23.01 0.23
C GLN A 393 -11.72 -21.85 0.90
N THR A 394 -12.19 -20.87 0.12
CA THR A 394 -12.99 -19.77 0.66
C THR A 394 -14.40 -20.23 1.06
N ALA A 395 -14.98 -21.21 0.36
CA ALA A 395 -16.25 -21.82 0.75
C ALA A 395 -16.11 -22.53 2.10
N HIS A 396 -15.01 -23.26 2.30
CA HIS A 396 -14.70 -23.87 3.60
C HIS A 396 -14.56 -22.81 4.72
N ALA A 397 -13.92 -21.67 4.45
CA ALA A 397 -13.85 -20.56 5.40
C ALA A 397 -15.25 -20.09 5.83
N LEU A 398 -16.19 -19.96 4.89
CA LEU A 398 -17.58 -19.56 5.13
C LEU A 398 -18.42 -20.65 5.82
N GLU A 399 -18.12 -21.93 5.61
CA GLU A 399 -18.72 -23.02 6.38
C GLU A 399 -18.29 -22.96 7.84
N LEU A 400 -17.03 -22.60 8.10
CA LEU A 400 -16.49 -22.45 9.45
C LEU A 400 -17.03 -21.22 10.16
N ASP A 401 -17.13 -20.08 9.47
CA ASP A 401 -17.75 -18.83 9.96
C ASP A 401 -18.54 -18.12 8.84
N PRO A 402 -19.87 -18.28 8.78
CA PRO A 402 -20.71 -17.61 7.77
C PRO A 402 -20.94 -16.13 8.05
N THR A 403 -20.39 -15.59 9.14
CA THR A 403 -20.54 -14.19 9.56
C THR A 403 -19.29 -13.35 9.29
N ASP A 404 -18.25 -13.93 8.69
CA ASP A 404 -17.01 -13.23 8.38
C ASP A 404 -17.13 -12.35 7.12
N PRO A 405 -17.10 -11.01 7.26
CA PRO A 405 -17.19 -10.10 6.11
C PRO A 405 -16.02 -10.25 5.14
N GLU A 406 -14.81 -10.59 5.61
CA GLU A 406 -13.64 -10.76 4.76
C GLU A 406 -13.77 -12.02 3.91
N ALA A 407 -14.27 -13.12 4.47
CA ALA A 407 -14.54 -14.34 3.70
C ALA A 407 -15.59 -14.11 2.62
N HIS A 408 -16.65 -13.35 2.92
CA HIS A 408 -17.64 -12.92 1.94
C HIS A 408 -17.01 -12.03 0.86
N ARG A 409 -16.21 -11.03 1.22
CA ARG A 409 -15.52 -10.13 0.28
C ARG A 409 -14.58 -10.88 -0.67
N VAL A 410 -13.82 -11.85 -0.15
CA VAL A 410 -12.93 -12.71 -0.95
C VAL A 410 -13.77 -13.58 -1.90
N MET A 411 -14.80 -14.26 -1.41
CA MET A 411 -15.66 -15.08 -2.26
C MET A 411 -16.33 -14.26 -3.37
N GLY A 412 -16.84 -13.08 -3.06
CA GLY A 412 -17.40 -12.16 -4.05
C GLY A 412 -16.41 -11.82 -5.16
N SER A 413 -15.16 -11.54 -4.80
CA SER A 413 -14.09 -11.27 -5.77
C SER A 413 -13.78 -12.48 -6.67
N LEU A 414 -13.83 -13.70 -6.13
CA LEU A 414 -13.61 -14.93 -6.90
C LEU A 414 -14.76 -15.20 -7.87
N LYS A 415 -16.00 -15.04 -7.43
CA LYS A 415 -17.19 -15.18 -8.29
C LYS A 415 -17.17 -14.19 -9.45
N MET A 416 -16.75 -12.95 -9.19
CA MET A 416 -16.56 -11.93 -10.24
C MET A 416 -15.49 -12.35 -11.25
N LYS A 417 -14.33 -12.85 -10.79
CA LYS A 417 -13.27 -13.38 -11.67
C LYS A 417 -13.73 -14.56 -12.53
N ARG A 418 -14.71 -15.34 -12.04
CA ARG A 418 -15.33 -16.44 -12.80
C ARG A 418 -16.41 -15.96 -13.78
N GLY A 419 -16.82 -14.69 -13.72
CA GLY A 419 -17.94 -14.14 -14.50
C GLY A 419 -19.32 -14.39 -13.88
N ASP A 420 -19.39 -14.86 -12.63
CA ASP A 420 -20.63 -15.12 -11.90
C ASP A 420 -21.03 -13.88 -11.07
N PHE A 421 -21.50 -12.83 -11.76
CA PHE A 421 -21.85 -11.55 -11.15
C PHE A 421 -23.02 -11.63 -10.17
N ALA A 422 -23.96 -12.57 -10.40
CA ALA A 422 -25.08 -12.80 -9.50
C ALA A 422 -24.61 -13.32 -8.12
N ALA A 423 -23.79 -14.37 -8.10
CA ALA A 423 -23.21 -14.86 -6.85
C ALA A 423 -22.25 -13.83 -6.23
N SER A 424 -21.50 -13.12 -7.06
CA SER A 424 -20.61 -12.05 -6.61
C SER A 424 -21.36 -10.96 -5.85
N ARG A 425 -22.51 -10.50 -6.37
CA ARG A 425 -23.38 -9.51 -5.71
C ARG A 425 -23.78 -9.94 -4.32
N PHE A 426 -24.30 -11.16 -4.20
CA PHE A 426 -24.75 -11.72 -2.92
C PHE A 426 -23.65 -11.63 -1.85
N HIS A 427 -22.43 -12.04 -2.20
CA HIS A 427 -21.32 -12.03 -1.25
C HIS A 427 -20.84 -10.61 -0.90
N HIS A 428 -20.74 -9.69 -1.86
CA HIS A 428 -20.36 -8.31 -1.58
C HIS A 428 -21.42 -7.55 -0.76
N GLU A 429 -22.71 -7.78 -1.02
CA GLU A 429 -23.80 -7.22 -0.21
C GLU A 429 -23.75 -7.73 1.22
N LYS A 430 -23.49 -9.03 1.43
CA LYS A 430 -23.31 -9.61 2.77
C LYS A 430 -22.11 -9.01 3.50
N ALA A 431 -20.98 -8.83 2.84
CA ALA A 431 -19.80 -8.20 3.44
C ALA A 431 -20.12 -6.77 3.92
N ILE A 432 -20.79 -5.96 3.10
CA ILE A 432 -21.20 -4.58 3.47
C ILE A 432 -22.24 -4.58 4.60
N GLU A 433 -23.17 -5.53 4.60
CA GLU A 433 -24.19 -5.66 5.65
C GLU A 433 -23.58 -5.99 7.02
N MET A 434 -22.56 -6.86 7.03
CA MET A 434 -21.88 -7.34 8.23
C MET A 434 -20.91 -6.31 8.82
N ALA A 435 -20.23 -5.51 7.97
CA ALA A 435 -19.27 -4.48 8.40
C ALA A 435 -19.63 -3.10 7.83
N PRO A 436 -20.76 -2.49 8.29
CA PRO A 436 -21.30 -1.26 7.72
C PRO A 436 -20.44 -0.01 7.98
N ASN A 437 -19.50 -0.04 8.92
CA ASN A 437 -18.56 1.05 9.15
C ASN A 437 -17.12 0.72 8.72
N ASP A 438 -16.89 -0.39 8.03
CA ASP A 438 -15.56 -0.71 7.51
C ASP A 438 -15.34 -0.09 6.12
N ALA A 439 -14.60 1.02 6.08
CA ALA A 439 -14.27 1.72 4.83
C ALA A 439 -13.52 0.82 3.83
N TYR A 440 -12.69 -0.11 4.32
CA TYR A 440 -11.94 -1.03 3.47
C TYR A 440 -12.89 -1.99 2.74
N THR A 441 -13.75 -2.69 3.48
CA THR A 441 -14.76 -3.59 2.89
C THR A 441 -15.66 -2.84 1.92
N ILE A 442 -16.18 -1.67 2.30
CA ILE A 442 -17.06 -0.88 1.43
C ILE A 442 -16.35 -0.46 0.14
N GLY A 443 -15.13 0.08 0.25
CA GLY A 443 -14.34 0.49 -0.91
C GLY A 443 -13.98 -0.67 -1.84
N ARG A 444 -13.61 -1.84 -1.29
CA ARG A 444 -13.39 -3.06 -2.08
C ARG A 444 -14.65 -3.53 -2.79
N CYS A 445 -15.81 -3.48 -2.12
CA CYS A 445 -17.08 -3.87 -2.71
C CYS A 445 -17.57 -2.89 -3.77
N ALA A 446 -17.15 -1.61 -3.74
CA ALA A 446 -17.48 -0.66 -4.79
C ALA A 446 -16.95 -1.08 -6.17
N ALA A 447 -15.78 -1.74 -6.22
CA ALA A 447 -15.22 -2.28 -7.45
C ALA A 447 -16.16 -3.28 -8.15
N PHE A 448 -16.90 -4.09 -7.36
CA PHE A 448 -17.89 -5.01 -7.94
C PHE A 448 -18.97 -4.26 -8.73
N TYR A 449 -19.55 -3.19 -8.15
CA TYR A 449 -20.60 -2.42 -8.81
C TYR A 449 -20.08 -1.71 -10.07
N LEU A 450 -18.83 -1.24 -10.07
CA LEU A 450 -18.19 -0.73 -11.28
C LEU A 450 -18.18 -1.80 -12.39
N PHE A 451 -17.67 -2.99 -12.08
CA PHE A 451 -17.56 -4.06 -13.07
C PHE A 451 -18.91 -4.65 -13.50
N ALA A 452 -19.92 -4.63 -12.62
CA ALA A 452 -21.29 -5.03 -12.91
C ALA A 452 -22.10 -3.97 -13.71
N GLY A 453 -21.46 -2.88 -14.17
CA GLY A 453 -22.13 -1.84 -14.95
C GLY A 453 -22.99 -0.86 -14.14
N GLU A 454 -22.74 -0.74 -12.84
CA GLU A 454 -23.40 0.19 -11.92
C GLU A 454 -22.42 1.23 -11.32
N PRO A 455 -21.74 2.04 -12.14
CA PRO A 455 -20.73 2.99 -11.66
C PRO A 455 -21.28 4.06 -10.72
N GLU A 456 -22.54 4.50 -10.83
CA GLU A 456 -23.15 5.41 -9.85
C GLU A 456 -23.25 4.78 -8.47
N ARG A 457 -23.59 3.50 -8.41
CA ARG A 457 -23.66 2.77 -7.13
C ARG A 457 -22.27 2.60 -6.54
N ALA A 458 -21.27 2.33 -7.37
CA ALA A 458 -19.87 2.33 -6.96
C ALA A 458 -19.46 3.68 -6.35
N LEU A 459 -19.79 4.81 -7.01
CA LEU A 459 -19.49 6.15 -6.49
C LEU A 459 -20.18 6.42 -5.14
N GLN A 460 -21.43 6.02 -4.96
CA GLN A 460 -22.13 6.16 -3.66
C GLN A 460 -21.42 5.39 -2.54
N LEU A 461 -20.94 4.18 -2.82
CA LEU A 461 -20.17 3.40 -1.84
C LEU A 461 -18.81 4.03 -1.56
N LEU A 462 -18.15 4.57 -2.58
CA LEU A 462 -16.87 5.29 -2.41
C LEU A 462 -17.04 6.57 -1.60
N ASP A 463 -18.14 7.33 -1.79
CA ASP A 463 -18.46 8.50 -0.96
C ASP A 463 -18.67 8.11 0.51
N ARG A 464 -19.32 6.96 0.74
CA ARG A 464 -19.50 6.41 2.09
C ARG A 464 -18.17 5.94 2.69
N ALA A 465 -17.33 5.25 1.92
CA ALA A 465 -16.00 4.84 2.36
C ALA A 465 -15.13 6.06 2.70
N GLU A 466 -15.18 7.12 1.89
CA GLU A 466 -14.46 8.38 2.11
C GLU A 466 -14.97 9.15 3.34
N THR A 467 -16.26 9.00 3.66
CA THR A 467 -16.84 9.55 4.89
C THR A 467 -16.28 8.86 6.14
N LEU A 468 -16.04 7.54 6.07
CA LEU A 468 -15.47 6.73 7.15
C LEU A 468 -13.94 6.85 7.22
N ASP A 469 -13.30 7.14 6.09
CA ASP A 469 -11.86 7.27 5.92
C ASP A 469 -11.52 8.39 4.91
N PRO A 470 -11.13 9.59 5.36
CA PRO A 470 -10.72 10.66 4.45
C PRO A 470 -9.38 10.39 3.75
N PHE A 471 -8.69 9.31 4.12
CA PHE A 471 -7.36 8.94 3.62
C PHE A 471 -7.38 7.57 2.92
N LEU A 472 -8.48 7.27 2.21
CA LEU A 472 -8.62 6.04 1.46
C LEU A 472 -7.35 5.71 0.66
N PRO A 473 -6.88 4.45 0.71
CA PRO A 473 -5.78 4.01 -0.12
C PRO A 473 -5.97 4.35 -1.60
N VAL A 474 -4.86 4.60 -2.30
CA VAL A 474 -4.87 5.00 -3.71
C VAL A 474 -5.66 4.02 -4.56
N TRP A 475 -5.49 2.71 -4.34
CA TRP A 475 -6.18 1.67 -5.10
C TRP A 475 -7.70 1.63 -4.85
N ILE A 476 -8.23 2.17 -3.73
CA ILE A 476 -9.69 2.38 -3.57
C ILE A 476 -10.12 3.62 -4.37
N THR A 477 -9.31 4.68 -4.30
CA THR A 477 -9.59 5.93 -5.05
C THR A 477 -9.56 5.71 -6.56
N GLU A 478 -8.79 4.74 -7.05
CA GLU A 478 -8.78 4.31 -8.45
C GLU A 478 -10.12 3.77 -8.94
N GLU A 479 -10.90 3.11 -8.06
CA GLU A 479 -12.25 2.68 -8.43
C GLU A 479 -13.15 3.89 -8.74
N ARG A 480 -12.91 5.03 -8.09
CA ARG A 480 -13.57 6.31 -8.41
C ARG A 480 -13.15 6.82 -9.78
N VAL A 481 -11.86 6.77 -10.08
CA VAL A 481 -11.31 7.19 -11.39
C VAL A 481 -11.95 6.37 -12.51
N ALA A 482 -12.00 5.05 -12.36
CA ALA A 482 -12.62 4.14 -13.32
C ALA A 482 -14.13 4.33 -13.47
N SER A 483 -14.83 4.55 -12.34
CA SER A 483 -16.28 4.84 -12.35
C SER A 483 -16.61 6.14 -13.08
N LEU A 484 -15.87 7.22 -12.80
CA LEU A 484 -16.05 8.51 -13.47
C LEU A 484 -15.74 8.44 -14.97
N TYR A 485 -14.72 7.65 -15.35
CA TYR A 485 -14.43 7.39 -16.76
C TYR A 485 -15.60 6.69 -17.47
N THR A 486 -16.14 5.63 -16.86
CA THR A 486 -17.25 4.84 -17.41
C THR A 486 -18.51 5.70 -17.59
N LEU A 487 -18.72 6.68 -16.71
CA LEU A 487 -19.79 7.67 -16.80
C LEU A 487 -19.55 8.81 -17.80
N GLY A 488 -18.38 8.85 -18.46
CA GLY A 488 -18.00 9.97 -19.32
C GLY A 488 -17.71 11.28 -18.57
N ARG A 489 -17.59 11.24 -17.24
CA ARG A 489 -17.30 12.40 -16.37
C ARG A 489 -15.80 12.68 -16.33
N TYR A 490 -15.19 12.88 -17.50
CA TYR A 490 -13.73 12.93 -17.68
C TYR A 490 -13.06 14.08 -16.91
N GLN A 491 -13.71 15.24 -16.80
CA GLN A 491 -13.15 16.38 -16.08
C GLN A 491 -12.98 16.06 -14.58
N GLU A 492 -14.02 15.50 -13.95
CA GLU A 492 -13.96 15.07 -12.56
C GLU A 492 -12.98 13.91 -12.36
N MET A 493 -12.92 12.98 -13.31
CA MET A 493 -11.93 11.89 -13.31
C MET A 493 -10.50 12.47 -13.24
N PHE A 494 -10.18 13.46 -14.08
CA PHE A 494 -8.88 14.11 -14.04
C PHE A 494 -8.66 14.80 -12.70
N GLU A 495 -9.63 15.54 -12.17
CA GLU A 495 -9.48 16.21 -10.86
C GLU A 495 -9.18 15.25 -9.72
N VAL A 496 -9.82 14.08 -9.70
CA VAL A 496 -9.53 13.01 -8.73
C VAL A 496 -8.14 12.44 -8.98
N SER A 497 -7.81 12.07 -10.23
CA SER A 497 -6.54 11.41 -10.54
C SER A 497 -5.32 12.31 -10.26
N HIS A 498 -5.42 13.62 -10.48
CA HIS A 498 -4.32 14.56 -10.24
C HIS A 498 -4.07 14.84 -8.76
N LYS A 499 -5.03 14.56 -7.88
CA LYS A 499 -4.87 14.67 -6.42
C LYS A 499 -4.22 13.44 -5.80
N LEU A 500 -4.10 12.34 -6.56
CA LEU A 500 -3.42 11.16 -6.08
C LEU A 500 -1.94 11.48 -5.78
N PRO A 501 -1.39 10.94 -4.69
CA PRO A 501 -0.02 11.22 -4.28
C PRO A 501 1.02 10.72 -5.29
N PHE A 502 0.64 9.78 -6.17
CA PHE A 502 1.41 9.25 -7.30
C PHE A 502 0.43 8.62 -8.30
N GLN A 503 0.92 8.31 -9.51
CA GLN A 503 0.13 7.67 -10.56
C GLN A 503 0.52 6.19 -10.66
N THR A 504 -0.47 5.31 -10.77
CA THR A 504 -0.30 3.87 -11.03
C THR A 504 -0.53 3.52 -12.49
N ARG A 505 -0.18 2.29 -12.89
CA ARG A 505 -0.50 1.71 -14.20
C ARG A 505 -1.98 1.94 -14.57
N ARG A 506 -2.88 1.61 -13.65
CA ARG A 506 -4.34 1.74 -13.85
C ARG A 506 -4.75 3.20 -14.05
N THR A 507 -4.24 4.14 -13.25
CA THR A 507 -4.56 5.57 -13.45
C THR A 507 -4.07 6.12 -14.79
N TYR A 508 -2.88 5.71 -15.25
CA TYR A 508 -2.39 6.09 -16.58
C TYR A 508 -3.31 5.58 -17.68
N ILE A 509 -3.73 4.32 -17.62
CA ILE A 509 -4.67 3.73 -18.59
C ILE A 509 -5.95 4.58 -18.71
N TYR A 510 -6.61 4.89 -17.59
CA TYR A 510 -7.84 5.66 -17.61
C TYR A 510 -7.63 7.11 -18.07
N ARG A 511 -6.51 7.74 -17.70
CA ARG A 511 -6.16 9.10 -18.17
C ARG A 511 -5.88 9.13 -19.67
N ILE A 512 -5.15 8.15 -20.20
CA ILE A 512 -4.87 8.00 -21.63
C ILE A 512 -6.19 7.81 -22.39
N ALA A 513 -7.02 6.86 -21.94
CA ALA A 513 -8.30 6.56 -22.60
C ALA A 513 -9.25 7.77 -22.61
N ALA A 514 -9.28 8.55 -21.52
CA ALA A 514 -10.07 9.78 -21.45
C ALA A 514 -9.55 10.89 -22.36
N ARG A 515 -8.22 11.04 -22.50
CA ARG A 515 -7.65 12.01 -23.45
C ARG A 515 -8.03 11.66 -24.88
N MET A 516 -7.97 10.38 -25.23
CA MET A 516 -8.46 9.89 -26.52
C MET A 516 -9.96 10.13 -26.69
N ALA A 517 -10.77 9.99 -25.62
CA ALA A 517 -12.19 10.35 -25.64
C ALA A 517 -12.45 11.81 -25.97
N CYS A 518 -11.62 12.70 -25.42
CA CYS A 518 -11.68 14.12 -25.68
C CYS A 518 -10.97 14.55 -26.97
N SER A 519 -10.54 13.60 -27.82
CA SER A 519 -9.78 13.87 -29.05
C SER A 519 -8.46 14.62 -28.84
N ASP A 520 -7.82 14.43 -27.68
CA ASP A 520 -6.55 15.04 -27.28
C ASP A 520 -5.39 14.03 -27.43
N LEU A 521 -5.04 13.74 -28.69
CA LEU A 521 -4.05 12.71 -29.05
C LEU A 521 -2.64 13.05 -28.53
N ASP A 522 -2.24 14.32 -28.60
CA ASP A 522 -0.91 14.74 -28.20
C ASP A 522 -0.67 14.50 -26.71
N ARG A 523 -1.66 14.87 -25.87
CA ARG A 523 -1.55 14.61 -24.43
C ARG A 523 -1.67 13.12 -24.10
N ALA A 524 -2.47 12.36 -24.85
CA ALA A 524 -2.54 10.91 -24.69
C ALA A 524 -1.19 10.23 -24.95
N ARG A 525 -0.50 10.60 -26.04
CA ARG A 525 0.85 10.10 -26.38
C ARG A 525 1.87 10.48 -25.31
N GLN A 526 1.82 11.70 -24.81
CA GLN A 526 2.69 12.13 -23.71
C GLN A 526 2.49 11.28 -22.45
N LEU A 527 1.25 10.96 -22.10
CA LEU A 527 0.94 10.08 -20.97
C LEU A 527 1.44 8.65 -21.20
N VAL A 528 1.35 8.12 -22.43
CA VAL A 528 1.94 6.81 -22.79
C VAL A 528 3.45 6.82 -22.57
N SER A 529 4.16 7.85 -23.06
CA SER A 529 5.61 7.96 -22.87
C SER A 529 5.99 8.04 -21.39
N GLN A 530 5.25 8.80 -20.57
CA GLN A 530 5.46 8.86 -19.13
C GLN A 530 5.21 7.51 -18.45
N ALA A 531 4.13 6.81 -18.82
CA ALA A 531 3.78 5.53 -18.24
C ALA A 531 4.82 4.45 -18.55
N LEU A 532 5.32 4.40 -19.79
CA LEU A 532 6.35 3.44 -20.21
C LEU A 532 7.75 3.76 -19.66
N ALA A 533 8.05 5.04 -19.38
CA ALA A 533 9.28 5.42 -18.69
C ALA A 533 9.29 4.96 -17.22
N LEU A 534 8.12 4.95 -16.57
CA LEU A 534 7.94 4.41 -15.22
C LEU A 534 7.92 2.89 -15.19
N ASP A 535 7.28 2.28 -16.18
CA ASP A 535 7.13 0.84 -16.29
C ASP A 535 7.13 0.39 -17.75
N PRO A 536 8.29 -0.08 -18.25
CA PRO A 536 8.41 -0.59 -19.62
C PRO A 536 7.56 -1.83 -19.91
N THR A 537 7.05 -2.52 -18.89
CA THR A 537 6.24 -3.73 -19.04
C THR A 537 4.75 -3.44 -19.24
N LEU A 538 4.32 -2.19 -19.01
CA LEU A 538 2.92 -1.80 -19.15
C LEU A 538 2.44 -1.98 -20.59
N SER A 539 1.34 -2.71 -20.73
CA SER A 539 0.77 -3.06 -22.02
C SER A 539 -0.75 -3.23 -21.92
N VAL A 540 -1.39 -3.41 -23.06
CA VAL A 540 -2.83 -3.73 -23.17
C VAL A 540 -3.17 -5.06 -22.49
N GLU A 541 -2.23 -6.00 -22.43
CA GLU A 541 -2.42 -7.29 -21.75
C GLU A 541 -2.72 -7.11 -20.26
N TYR A 542 -2.04 -6.16 -19.60
CA TYR A 542 -2.33 -5.77 -18.23
C TYR A 542 -3.80 -5.37 -18.04
N LEU A 543 -4.33 -4.54 -18.96
CA LEU A 543 -5.70 -4.05 -18.91
C LEU A 543 -6.70 -5.23 -18.98
N ARG A 544 -6.46 -6.17 -19.90
CA ARG A 544 -7.30 -7.37 -20.06
C ARG A 544 -7.29 -8.28 -18.83
N MET A 545 -6.18 -8.31 -18.09
CA MET A 545 -6.08 -9.11 -16.86
C MET A 545 -6.72 -8.45 -15.64
N GLN A 546 -6.73 -7.12 -15.58
CA GLN A 546 -7.19 -6.37 -14.39
C GLN A 546 -8.64 -5.89 -14.47
N GLU A 547 -9.13 -5.49 -15.64
CA GLU A 547 -10.48 -4.93 -15.78
C GLU A 547 -11.50 -6.03 -16.10
N LEU A 548 -12.34 -6.34 -15.11
CA LEU A 548 -13.25 -7.49 -15.10
C LEU A 548 -14.69 -7.11 -15.43
N PHE A 549 -14.93 -6.16 -16.33
CA PHE A 549 -16.30 -5.71 -16.65
C PHE A 549 -17.18 -6.86 -17.17
N GLU A 550 -18.43 -6.92 -16.69
CA GLU A 550 -19.46 -7.85 -17.18
C GLU A 550 -19.76 -7.59 -18.66
N ASP A 551 -19.86 -6.31 -19.04
CA ASP A 551 -19.93 -5.89 -20.43
C ASP A 551 -18.51 -5.75 -21.02
N ALA A 552 -18.13 -6.74 -21.84
CA ALA A 552 -16.85 -6.77 -22.53
C ALA A 552 -16.62 -5.57 -23.47
N ALA A 553 -17.68 -4.86 -23.90
CA ALA A 553 -17.54 -3.67 -24.76
C ALA A 553 -16.82 -2.52 -24.05
N ILE A 554 -16.95 -2.41 -22.72
CA ILE A 554 -16.26 -1.39 -21.92
C ILE A 554 -14.75 -1.64 -21.96
N THR A 555 -14.33 -2.87 -21.68
CA THR A 555 -12.93 -3.29 -21.76
C THR A 555 -12.38 -3.13 -23.18
N ALA A 556 -13.15 -3.52 -24.21
CA ALA A 556 -12.75 -3.35 -25.61
C ALA A 556 -12.52 -1.87 -25.95
N SER A 557 -13.41 -0.96 -25.54
CA SER A 557 -13.24 0.48 -25.78
C SER A 557 -12.01 1.06 -25.08
N LEU A 558 -11.71 0.62 -23.86
CA LEU A 558 -10.50 1.00 -23.13
C LEU A 558 -9.23 0.53 -23.86
N VAL A 559 -9.23 -0.72 -24.36
CA VAL A 559 -8.15 -1.26 -25.16
C VAL A 559 -7.96 -0.45 -26.45
N ASP A 560 -9.03 -0.20 -27.21
CA ASP A 560 -8.94 0.48 -28.49
C ASP A 560 -8.37 1.90 -28.34
N ARG A 561 -8.84 2.65 -27.34
CA ARG A 561 -8.36 4.01 -27.06
C ARG A 561 -6.89 4.02 -26.64
N THR A 562 -6.49 3.12 -25.74
CA THR A 562 -5.09 3.08 -25.27
C THR A 562 -4.13 2.61 -26.37
N CYS A 563 -4.53 1.62 -27.19
CA CYS A 563 -3.80 1.22 -28.40
C CYS A 563 -3.65 2.39 -29.37
N ALA A 564 -4.72 3.11 -29.67
CA ALA A 564 -4.69 4.24 -30.60
C ALA A 564 -3.82 5.41 -30.09
N ALA A 565 -3.63 5.54 -28.78
CA ALA A 565 -2.68 6.48 -28.17
C ALA A 565 -1.21 6.02 -28.25
N GLY A 566 -0.95 4.77 -28.62
CA GLY A 566 0.39 4.18 -28.76
C GLY A 566 0.81 3.25 -27.62
N LEU A 567 -0.11 2.80 -26.76
CA LEU A 567 0.22 1.80 -25.73
C LEU A 567 0.54 0.44 -26.38
N PRO A 568 1.64 -0.24 -26.03
CA PRO A 568 2.00 -1.54 -26.61
C PRO A 568 0.96 -2.62 -26.33
N SER A 569 0.76 -3.52 -27.30
CA SER A 569 -0.19 -4.63 -27.15
C SER A 569 0.29 -5.71 -26.18
N SER A 570 1.61 -5.90 -26.08
CA SER A 570 2.27 -6.87 -25.19
C SER A 570 3.46 -6.21 -24.49
N PRO A 571 3.92 -6.74 -23.34
CA PRO A 571 5.09 -6.24 -22.64
C PRO A 571 6.33 -6.25 -23.54
N ALA A 572 7.21 -5.26 -23.40
CA ALA A 572 8.47 -5.26 -24.15
C ALA A 572 9.36 -6.43 -23.70
N THR A 573 9.67 -7.35 -24.61
CA THR A 573 10.64 -8.43 -24.39
C THR A 573 12.06 -7.89 -24.59
N GLY A 574 12.64 -7.27 -23.56
CA GLY A 574 14.08 -7.03 -23.45
C GLY A 574 14.67 -7.93 -22.37
N GLU A 575 15.98 -8.19 -22.38
CA GLU A 575 16.73 -9.06 -21.43
C GLU A 575 16.54 -8.74 -19.92
N ILE A 576 15.79 -7.69 -19.60
CA ILE A 576 15.28 -7.34 -18.26
C ILE A 576 14.06 -8.21 -17.86
N ALA A 577 13.55 -9.04 -18.78
CA ALA A 577 12.41 -9.93 -18.57
C ALA A 577 12.70 -11.15 -17.68
N HIS A 578 13.91 -11.32 -17.13
CA HIS A 578 14.18 -12.42 -16.21
C HIS A 578 13.43 -12.34 -14.87
N VAL A 579 12.70 -11.25 -14.60
CA VAL A 579 11.83 -11.12 -13.41
C VAL A 579 10.33 -11.16 -13.76
N ALA A 580 9.93 -10.99 -15.02
CA ALA A 580 8.51 -10.97 -15.42
C ALA A 580 8.07 -12.12 -16.36
N SER A 581 8.99 -12.83 -17.02
CA SER A 581 8.65 -13.79 -18.09
C SER A 581 8.87 -15.27 -17.77
N SER A 582 8.86 -15.72 -16.51
CA SER A 582 8.60 -17.14 -16.19
C SER A 582 7.13 -17.53 -16.37
N HIS A 583 6.28 -16.62 -16.85
CA HIS A 583 4.84 -16.76 -16.98
C HIS A 583 4.39 -16.71 -18.44
N SER A 584 4.63 -17.80 -19.18
CA SER A 584 3.87 -18.23 -20.36
C SER A 584 4.68 -19.30 -21.09
N ARG A 585 4.56 -20.54 -20.64
CA ARG A 585 4.72 -21.77 -21.44
C ARG A 585 4.45 -22.95 -20.53
N ASN A 586 3.27 -23.54 -20.66
CA ASN A 586 3.15 -24.98 -20.54
C ASN A 586 2.21 -25.46 -21.62
N ASP A 587 2.82 -26.16 -22.57
CA ASP A 587 2.16 -26.92 -23.60
C ASP A 587 1.23 -27.95 -22.96
N VAL A 588 0.02 -28.01 -23.52
CA VAL A 588 -0.95 -29.08 -23.28
C VAL A 588 -0.37 -30.36 -23.87
N ALA A 589 0.34 -31.14 -23.05
CA ALA A 589 0.61 -32.54 -23.35
C ALA A 589 -0.53 -33.38 -22.76
N GLN A 590 -1.47 -33.74 -23.63
CA GLN A 590 -2.38 -34.86 -23.43
C GLN A 590 -1.56 -36.09 -22.98
N ASN A 591 -1.93 -36.71 -21.86
CA ASN A 591 -1.67 -38.12 -21.70
C ASN A 591 -2.83 -38.82 -20.99
N THR A 592 -3.43 -39.69 -21.78
CA THR A 592 -4.45 -40.68 -21.50
C THR A 592 -3.97 -41.80 -20.56
N LEU A 593 -4.87 -42.16 -19.64
CA LEU A 593 -5.19 -43.51 -19.11
C LEU A 593 -4.30 -44.15 -18.03
N PRO A 594 -4.85 -45.10 -17.24
CA PRO A 594 -6.26 -45.43 -16.98
C PRO A 594 -6.76 -45.04 -15.57
#